data_AF-A0A3D8MBS8-F1
#
_entry.id   AF-A0A3D8MBS8-F1
#
_cell.length_a   1.000
_cell.length_b   1.000
_cell.length_c   1.000
_cell.angle_alpha   90.00
_cell.angle_beta   90.00
_cell.angle_gamma   90.00
#
_symmetry.space_group_name_H-M   'P 1'
#
loop_
_entity.id
_entity.type
_entity.pdbx_description
1 polymer ?
#
loop_
_entity_poly.entity_id
_entity_poly.type
_entity_poly.pdbx_seq_one_letter_code
_entity_poly.pdbx_strand_id
1 'polypeptide(L)'
;MKIFSKYHNFFSYLNNLTLVIVVVIAIASLKDLDSITIYKVVKAFLYCFCGLIALCLLIALPYDLALSRRDKQMCKRIKIDYNEMFLSLAPKQKQTIRKRFKKLAQSHDESTIDWLNFEEKDGT
;
A
#
# COMPACT_ATOMS: atom_id res chain seq x y z
N MET A 1 4.70 -1.86 -15.40
CA MET A 1 4.04 -2.36 -14.16
C MET A 1 4.80 -2.09 -12.83
N LYS A 2 5.86 -1.24 -12.80
CA LYS A 2 6.63 -0.95 -11.55
C LYS A 2 6.00 0.14 -10.66
N ILE A 3 5.19 1.03 -11.23
CA ILE A 3 4.55 2.14 -10.50
C ILE A 3 3.46 1.62 -9.55
N PHE A 4 2.63 0.68 -10.00
CA PHE A 4 1.60 0.04 -9.19
C PHE A 4 2.16 -0.70 -7.97
N SER A 5 3.33 -1.34 -8.11
CA SER A 5 3.98 -2.02 -6.97
C SER A 5 4.55 -1.03 -5.95
N LYS A 6 4.88 0.19 -6.38
CA LYS A 6 5.47 1.23 -5.52
C LYS A 6 4.41 1.98 -4.73
N TYR A 7 3.23 2.18 -5.31
CA TYR A 7 2.08 2.88 -4.70
C TYR A 7 0.92 1.93 -4.39
N HIS A 8 1.25 0.70 -4.01
CA HIS A 8 0.26 -0.36 -3.85
C HIS A 8 -0.80 -0.01 -2.80
N ASN A 9 -0.41 0.64 -1.70
CA ASN A 9 -1.37 1.02 -0.66
C ASN A 9 -2.28 2.14 -1.17
N PHE A 10 -1.73 3.17 -1.84
CA PHE A 10 -2.52 4.23 -2.46
C PHE A 10 -3.60 3.67 -3.40
N PHE A 11 -3.22 2.80 -4.35
CA PHE A 11 -4.19 2.22 -5.29
C PHE A 11 -5.17 1.26 -4.61
N SER A 12 -4.73 0.48 -3.63
CA SER A 12 -5.59 -0.42 -2.87
C SER A 12 -6.66 0.34 -2.08
N TYR A 13 -6.27 1.41 -1.38
CA TYR A 13 -7.20 2.28 -0.67
C TYR A 13 -8.16 2.98 -1.61
N LEU A 14 -7.66 3.54 -2.73
CA LEU A 14 -8.49 4.18 -3.73
C LEU A 14 -9.57 3.23 -4.25
N ASN A 15 -9.19 2.00 -4.63
CA ASN A 15 -10.12 1.04 -5.21
C ASN A 15 -11.15 0.51 -4.20
N ASN A 16 -10.70 0.14 -2.99
CA ASN A 16 -11.58 -0.38 -1.95
C ASN A 16 -12.58 0.67 -1.46
N LEU A 17 -12.13 1.91 -1.19
CA LEU A 17 -13.03 2.97 -0.75
C LEU A 17 -13.98 3.43 -1.86
N THR A 18 -13.55 3.43 -3.12
CA THR A 18 -14.44 3.74 -4.26
C THR A 18 -15.56 2.69 -4.36
N LEU A 19 -15.23 1.41 -4.20
CA LEU A 19 -16.23 0.34 -4.22
C LEU A 19 -17.25 0.48 -3.08
N VAL A 20 -16.81 0.83 -1.87
CA VAL A 20 -17.69 1.11 -0.74
C VAL A 20 -18.65 2.27 -1.05
N ILE A 21 -18.16 3.37 -1.63
CA ILE A 21 -19.00 4.51 -2.02
C ILE A 21 -20.07 4.10 -3.04
N VAL A 22 -19.69 3.32 -4.05
CA VAL A 22 -20.64 2.82 -5.07
C VAL A 22 -21.72 1.95 -4.44
N VAL A 23 -21.35 1.04 -3.54
CA VAL A 23 -22.30 0.16 -2.83
C VAL A 23 -23.26 0.97 -1.96
N VAL A 24 -22.75 1.95 -1.20
CA VAL A 24 -23.59 2.80 -0.33
C VAL A 24 -24.60 3.61 -1.17
N ILE A 25 -24.16 4.17 -2.30
CA ILE A 25 -25.02 4.91 -3.21
C ILE A 25 -26.08 3.99 -3.85
N ALA A 26 -25.70 2.78 -4.25
CA ALA A 26 -26.65 1.81 -4.78
C ALA A 26 -27.72 1.43 -3.73
N ILE A 27 -27.31 1.18 -2.48
CA ILE A 27 -28.25 0.89 -1.38
C ILE A 27 -29.18 2.08 -1.11
N ALA A 28 -28.65 3.31 -1.07
CA ALA A 28 -29.45 4.51 -0.87
C ALA A 28 -30.45 4.73 -2.02
N SER A 29 -30.02 4.50 -3.26
CA SER A 29 -30.87 4.63 -4.45
C SER A 29 -32.00 3.60 -4.50
N LEU A 30 -31.78 2.41 -3.93
CA LEU A 30 -32.81 1.36 -3.82
C LEU A 30 -33.82 1.60 -2.69
N LYS A 31 -33.47 2.37 -1.66
CA LYS A 31 -34.37 2.64 -0.52
C LYS A 31 -35.27 3.87 -0.73
N ASP A 32 -34.86 4.82 -1.56
CA ASP A 32 -35.51 6.12 -1.73
C ASP A 32 -35.94 6.36 -3.20
N LEU A 33 -36.65 5.39 -3.78
CA LEU A 33 -37.10 5.44 -5.19
C LEU A 33 -38.07 6.60 -5.50
N ASP A 34 -38.75 7.18 -4.51
CA ASP A 34 -39.81 8.19 -4.73
C ASP A 34 -39.36 9.66 -4.64
N SER A 35 -38.17 9.98 -4.08
CA SER A 35 -37.77 11.39 -3.83
C SER A 35 -36.37 11.77 -4.32
N ILE A 36 -35.60 10.81 -4.85
CA ILE A 36 -34.25 11.04 -5.31
C ILE A 36 -34.24 11.64 -6.72
N THR A 37 -33.93 12.93 -6.80
CA THR A 37 -33.51 13.55 -8.06
C THR A 37 -32.09 13.09 -8.39
N ILE A 38 -31.86 12.54 -9.58
CA ILE A 38 -30.55 12.06 -10.09
C ILE A 38 -29.42 13.06 -9.79
N TYR A 39 -29.71 14.37 -9.88
CA TYR A 39 -28.79 15.45 -9.57
C TYR A 39 -28.20 15.40 -8.15
N LYS A 40 -29.00 15.06 -7.12
CA LYS A 40 -28.52 14.98 -5.72
C LYS A 40 -27.55 13.81 -5.53
N VAL A 41 -27.83 12.67 -6.18
CA VAL A 41 -26.96 11.48 -6.14
C VAL A 41 -25.61 11.76 -6.79
N VAL A 42 -25.63 12.38 -7.97
CA VAL A 42 -24.40 12.74 -8.70
C VAL A 42 -23.57 13.74 -7.89
N LYS A 43 -24.22 14.73 -7.26
CA LYS A 43 -23.52 15.71 -6.42
C LYS A 43 -22.90 15.06 -5.17
N ALA A 44 -23.63 14.15 -4.51
CA ALA A 44 -23.10 13.39 -3.37
C ALA A 44 -21.92 12.49 -3.77
N PHE A 45 -22.02 11.80 -4.91
CA PHE A 45 -20.93 11.01 -5.46
C PHE A 45 -19.68 11.86 -5.72
N LEU A 46 -19.84 13.02 -6.35
CA LEU A 46 -18.74 13.95 -6.62
C LEU A 46 -18.04 14.39 -5.33
N TYR A 47 -18.79 14.79 -4.30
CA TYR A 47 -18.18 15.18 -3.02
C TYR A 47 -17.46 14.02 -2.34
N CYS A 48 -18.05 12.83 -2.31
CA CYS A 48 -17.41 11.64 -1.74
C CYS A 48 -16.15 11.24 -2.51
N PHE A 49 -16.19 11.27 -3.85
CA PHE A 49 -15.07 10.92 -4.69
C PHE A 49 -13.92 11.93 -4.60
N CYS A 50 -14.22 13.23 -4.63
CA CYS A 50 -13.21 14.27 -4.42
C CYS A 50 -12.60 14.20 -3.01
N GLY A 51 -13.41 13.99 -1.97
CA GLY A 51 -12.92 13.81 -0.61
C GLY A 51 -12.01 12.59 -0.47
N LEU A 52 -12.35 11.50 -1.14
CA LEU A 52 -11.53 10.29 -1.19
C LEU A 52 -10.19 10.53 -1.89
N ILE A 53 -10.18 11.21 -3.04
CA ILE A 53 -8.94 11.58 -3.72
C ILE A 53 -8.08 12.44 -2.79
N ALA A 54 -8.66 13.43 -2.12
CA ALA A 54 -7.93 14.28 -1.17
C ALA A 54 -7.32 13.45 -0.04
N LEU A 55 -8.07 12.51 0.55
CA LEU A 55 -7.57 11.65 1.63
C LEU A 55 -6.46 10.70 1.15
N CYS A 56 -6.60 10.11 -0.04
CA CYS A 56 -5.56 9.28 -0.63
C CYS A 56 -4.28 10.09 -0.93
N LEU A 57 -4.40 11.33 -1.41
CA LEU A 57 -3.26 12.21 -1.67
C LEU A 57 -2.59 12.71 -0.39
N LEU A 58 -3.35 13.02 0.65
CA LEU A 58 -2.82 13.57 1.90
C LEU A 58 -2.26 12.51 2.86
N ILE A 59 -2.74 11.26 2.78
CA ILE A 59 -2.35 10.20 3.73
C ILE A 59 -1.59 9.10 3.01
N ALA A 60 -2.21 8.44 2.02
CA ALA A 60 -1.65 7.23 1.43
C ALA A 60 -0.41 7.52 0.56
N LEU A 61 -0.44 8.61 -0.22
CA LEU A 61 0.70 9.01 -1.04
C LEU A 61 1.96 9.35 -0.22
N PRO A 62 1.91 10.22 0.81
CA PRO A 62 3.10 10.49 1.63
C PRO A 62 3.55 9.26 2.42
N TYR A 63 2.63 8.40 2.85
CA TYR A 63 2.99 7.13 3.49
C TYR A 63 3.79 6.23 2.54
N ASP A 64 3.31 6.03 1.30
CA ASP A 64 4.02 5.21 0.30
C ASP A 64 5.38 5.83 -0.09
N LEU A 65 5.46 7.15 -0.18
CA LEU A 65 6.73 7.86 -0.40
C LEU A 65 7.71 7.65 0.77
N ALA A 66 7.25 7.78 2.00
CA ALA A 66 8.07 7.57 3.19
C ALA A 66 8.55 6.11 3.28
N LEU A 67 7.67 5.15 3.00
CA LEU A 67 8.02 3.73 2.98
C LEU A 67 9.04 3.42 1.88
N SER A 68 8.84 3.94 0.66
CA SER A 68 9.79 3.77 -0.44
C SER A 68 11.16 4.37 -0.11
N ARG A 69 11.23 5.52 0.56
CA ARG A 69 12.49 6.11 1.03
C ARG A 69 13.19 5.21 2.06
N ARG A 70 12.44 4.69 3.04
CA ARG A 70 12.99 3.76 4.05
C ARG A 70 13.51 2.48 3.42
N ASP A 71 12.75 1.90 2.49
CA ASP A 71 13.18 0.69 1.78
C ASP A 71 14.45 0.93 0.96
N LYS A 72 14.55 2.07 0.25
CA LYS A 72 15.78 2.43 -0.48
C LYS A 72 16.99 2.54 0.46
N GLN A 73 16.82 3.16 1.63
CA GLN A 73 17.89 3.27 2.62
C GLN A 73 18.29 1.90 3.19
N MET A 74 17.31 1.04 3.46
CA MET A 74 17.53 -0.34 3.89
C MET A 74 18.33 -1.11 2.82
N CYS A 75 17.84 -1.13 1.58
CA CYS A 75 18.51 -1.78 0.44
C CYS A 75 19.95 -1.29 0.25
N LYS A 76 20.19 0.02 0.40
CA LYS A 76 21.55 0.58 0.34
C LYS A 76 22.46 0.05 1.45
N ARG A 77 21.95 -0.13 2.68
CA ARG A 77 22.72 -0.66 3.81
C ARG A 77 23.06 -2.14 3.64
N ILE A 78 22.11 -2.94 3.14
CA ILE A 78 22.29 -4.39 2.89
C ILE A 78 22.88 -4.70 1.51
N LYS A 79 23.29 -3.67 0.75
CA LYS A 79 23.89 -3.76 -0.59
C LYS A 79 23.06 -4.54 -1.62
N ILE A 80 21.73 -4.37 -1.60
CA ILE A 80 20.81 -4.95 -2.60
C ILE A 80 20.28 -3.85 -3.52
N ASP A 81 20.11 -4.16 -4.81
CA ASP A 81 19.47 -3.22 -5.74
C ASP A 81 17.97 -3.07 -5.42
N TYR A 82 17.54 -1.84 -5.15
CA TYR A 82 16.15 -1.56 -4.82
C TYR A 82 15.19 -1.79 -5.99
N ASN A 83 15.56 -1.40 -7.21
CA ASN A 83 14.66 -1.37 -8.36
C ASN A 83 14.57 -2.74 -9.06
N GLU A 84 15.69 -3.46 -9.12
CA GLU A 84 15.78 -4.74 -9.83
C GLU A 84 15.45 -5.93 -8.93
N MET A 85 16.02 -5.95 -7.72
CA MET A 85 15.85 -7.07 -6.80
C MET A 85 14.74 -6.81 -5.80
N PHE A 86 14.79 -5.73 -5.04
CA PHE A 86 13.80 -5.54 -3.95
C PHE A 86 12.40 -5.22 -4.47
N LEU A 87 12.26 -4.45 -5.54
CA LEU A 87 10.94 -4.06 -6.07
C LEU A 87 10.19 -5.24 -6.71
N SER A 88 10.92 -6.19 -7.29
CA SER A 88 10.37 -7.37 -7.98
C SER A 88 9.91 -8.48 -7.04
N LEU A 89 10.40 -8.49 -5.80
CA LEU A 89 9.97 -9.46 -4.78
C LEU A 89 8.47 -9.42 -4.49
N ALA A 90 7.93 -10.53 -3.99
CA ALA A 90 6.56 -10.59 -3.52
C ALA A 90 6.37 -9.73 -2.24
N PRO A 91 5.15 -9.23 -1.97
CA PRO A 91 4.88 -8.40 -0.78
C PRO A 91 5.30 -9.08 0.54
N LYS A 92 5.09 -10.40 0.65
CA LYS A 92 5.48 -11.20 1.82
C LYS A 92 7.00 -11.21 2.03
N GLN A 93 7.77 -11.45 0.97
CA GLN A 93 9.24 -11.45 1.01
C GLN A 93 9.79 -10.07 1.41
N LYS A 94 9.23 -8.98 0.87
CA LYS A 94 9.61 -7.61 1.28
C LYS A 94 9.37 -7.37 2.76
N GLN A 95 8.27 -7.87 3.33
CA GLN A 95 8.02 -7.79 4.77
C GLN A 95 9.04 -8.60 5.58
N THR A 96 9.41 -9.80 5.12
CA THR A 96 10.42 -10.63 5.78
C THR A 96 11.78 -9.91 5.84
N ILE A 97 12.23 -9.31 4.74
CA ILE A 97 13.47 -8.51 4.71
C ILE A 97 13.38 -7.34 5.70
N ARG A 98 12.28 -6.57 5.68
CA ARG A 98 12.09 -5.44 6.62
C ARG A 98 12.13 -5.89 8.08
N LYS A 99 11.55 -7.05 8.41
CA LYS A 99 11.58 -7.61 9.77
C LYS A 99 13.00 -8.05 10.16
N ARG A 100 13.71 -8.78 9.28
CA ARG A 100 15.10 -9.19 9.50
C ARG A 100 16.01 -7.97 9.70
N PHE A 101 15.86 -6.93 8.87
CA PHE A 101 16.62 -5.69 8.99
C PHE A 101 16.35 -4.94 10.30
N LYS A 102 15.09 -4.90 10.75
CA LYS A 102 14.73 -4.28 12.04
C LYS A 102 15.36 -5.03 13.23
N LYS A 103 15.44 -6.38 13.16
CA LYS A 103 16.12 -7.18 14.18
C LYS A 103 17.63 -6.94 14.17
N LEU A 104 18.26 -6.87 13.00
CA LEU A 104 19.69 -6.60 12.86
C LEU A 104 20.08 -5.22 13.43
N ALA A 105 19.26 -4.21 13.18
CA ALA A 105 19.44 -2.87 13.75
C ALA A 105 19.34 -2.84 15.29
N GLN A 106 18.76 -3.88 15.90
CA GLN A 106 18.67 -4.02 17.36
C GLN A 106 19.78 -4.91 17.93
N SER A 107 20.34 -5.84 17.15
CA SER A 107 21.29 -6.85 17.64
C SER A 107 22.77 -6.54 17.39
N HIS A 108 23.12 -5.46 16.69
CA HIS A 108 24.52 -5.04 16.40
C HIS A 108 25.43 -6.10 15.74
N ASP A 109 24.86 -7.23 15.31
CA ASP A 109 25.60 -8.34 14.73
C ASP A 109 25.49 -8.28 13.20
N GLU A 110 26.59 -7.86 12.56
CA GLU A 110 26.74 -7.67 11.11
C GLU A 110 27.20 -8.96 10.40
N SER A 111 26.79 -10.13 10.90
CA SER A 111 27.05 -11.38 10.19
C SER A 111 26.52 -11.31 8.74
N THR A 112 27.25 -11.93 7.81
CA THR A 112 26.92 -12.00 6.36
C THR A 112 25.61 -12.73 6.15
N ILE A 113 24.50 -12.03 6.35
CA ILE A 113 23.14 -12.54 6.12
C ILE A 113 22.89 -12.54 4.61
N ASP A 114 22.50 -13.70 4.10
CA ASP A 114 21.91 -13.79 2.77
C ASP A 114 20.46 -13.27 2.83
N TRP A 115 20.26 -12.09 2.25
CA TRP A 115 19.00 -11.37 2.27
C TRP A 115 18.02 -11.80 1.17
N LEU A 116 18.50 -12.55 0.17
CA LEU A 116 17.74 -12.94 -1.01
C LEU A 116 17.39 -14.43 -1.00
N ASN A 117 18.14 -15.26 -0.26
CA ASN A 117 17.76 -16.64 0.03
C ASN A 117 16.88 -16.72 1.27
N PHE A 118 15.61 -17.05 1.02
CA PHE A 118 14.58 -17.26 2.04
C PHE A 118 14.49 -18.74 2.38
N GLU A 119 15.59 -19.38 2.76
CA GLU A 119 15.47 -20.68 3.41
C GLU A 119 14.92 -20.46 4.81
N GLU A 120 13.64 -20.78 4.95
CA GLU A 120 12.95 -20.92 6.22
C GLU A 120 13.59 -22.14 6.91
N LYS A 121 14.61 -21.90 7.74
CA LYS A 121 14.94 -22.86 8.80
C LYS A 121 13.83 -22.75 9.85
N ASP A 122 12.66 -23.28 9.51
CA ASP A 122 11.72 -23.73 10.52
C ASP A 122 12.40 -24.90 11.22
N GLY A 123 12.82 -24.64 12.46
CA GLY A 123 13.34 -25.66 13.34
C GLY A 123 12.28 -26.73 13.57
N THR A 124 12.70 -27.97 13.34
CA THR A 124 12.23 -29.18 14.03
C THR A 124 12.01 -28.96 15.52
#